data_AF-A0A098EXM0-F1
#
_entry.id   AF-A0A098EXM0-F1
#
_cell.length_a   1.000
_cell.length_b   1.000
_cell.length_c   1.000
_cell.angle_alpha   90.00
_cell.angle_beta   90.00
_cell.angle_gamma   90.00
#
_symmetry.space_group_name_H-M   'P 1'
#
loop_
_entity.id
_entity.type
_entity.pdbx_description
1 polymer ?
#
loop_
_entity_poly.entity_id
_entity_poly.type
_entity_poly.pdbx_seq_one_letter_code
_entity_poly.pdbx_strand_id
1 'polypeptide(L)'
;MKKTIYILALMFLSIGIFGCQQDNEKKVDSTPSSTVEKITYYGEGEYWKATIVNGISKGSYETDFTLSIEYKGDLGDLKDIHQISYIYKYGIAEGKRSENGPEGLSPIKGAIVFQDNSSINNGFVNEQTVIPFKIEWNEKVEEFELKYSK
;
A
#
# COMPACT_ATOMS: atom_id res chain seq x y z
N MET A 1 -7.25 -19.73 87.01
CA MET A 1 -8.42 -18.82 86.98
C MET A 1 -7.93 -17.40 86.70
N LYS A 2 -8.72 -16.62 85.93
CA LYS A 2 -8.55 -15.19 85.56
C LYS A 2 -7.48 -14.96 84.47
N LYS A 3 -7.78 -14.81 83.16
CA LYS A 3 -8.69 -13.91 82.42
C LYS A 3 -8.51 -12.45 82.86
N THR A 4 -8.22 -11.43 82.05
CA THR A 4 -7.89 -11.22 80.63
C THR A 4 -7.36 -9.77 80.60
N ILE A 5 -6.28 -9.47 79.88
CA ILE A 5 -5.80 -8.11 79.64
C ILE A 5 -6.58 -7.52 78.49
N TYR A 6 -7.14 -6.31 78.61
CA TYR A 6 -7.29 -5.40 77.47
C TYR A 6 -7.13 -3.94 77.88
N ILE A 7 -6.20 -3.30 77.18
CA ILE A 7 -5.77 -1.92 77.23
C ILE A 7 -6.81 -1.07 76.51
N LEU A 8 -7.39 -0.08 77.19
CA LEU A 8 -8.24 0.93 76.57
C LEU A 8 -7.32 2.05 76.02
N ALA A 9 -6.94 1.92 74.75
CA ALA A 9 -6.19 2.95 74.05
C ALA A 9 -7.14 3.87 73.27
N LEU A 10 -7.00 5.17 73.53
CA LEU A 10 -7.27 6.30 72.63
C LEU A 10 -7.07 5.93 71.15
N MET A 11 -7.85 6.53 70.24
CA MET A 11 -7.32 7.46 69.23
C MET A 11 -8.42 8.07 68.34
N PHE A 12 -8.43 9.40 68.34
CA PHE A 12 -8.49 10.33 67.21
C PHE A 12 -9.54 10.16 66.09
N LEU A 13 -10.38 11.18 66.03
CA LEU A 13 -10.72 11.96 64.83
C LEU A 13 -9.71 11.76 63.68
N SER A 14 -10.21 11.47 62.49
CA SER A 14 -10.21 12.48 61.42
C SER A 14 -10.92 11.97 60.18
N ILE A 15 -11.78 12.86 59.69
CA ILE A 15 -12.55 12.84 58.46
C ILE A 15 -11.62 12.59 57.27
N GLY A 16 -11.81 11.47 56.58
CA GLY A 16 -11.27 11.22 55.24
C GLY A 16 -12.43 11.20 54.26
N ILE A 17 -12.73 12.37 53.66
CA ILE A 17 -13.59 12.44 52.48
C ILE A 17 -12.78 11.80 51.35
N PHE A 18 -13.04 10.53 51.07
CA PHE A 18 -12.67 9.97 49.77
C PHE A 18 -13.59 10.63 48.74
N GLY A 19 -13.13 11.76 48.20
CA GLY A 19 -13.53 12.15 46.86
C GLY A 19 -13.06 11.03 45.94
N CYS A 20 -14.01 10.24 45.45
CA CYS A 20 -13.81 9.51 44.21
C CYS A 20 -13.67 10.55 43.11
N GLN A 21 -12.48 11.12 42.97
CA GLN A 21 -12.09 11.70 41.70
C GLN A 21 -11.82 10.49 40.82
N GLN A 22 -12.82 10.09 40.03
CA GLN A 22 -12.57 9.25 38.88
C GLN A 22 -11.61 10.02 38.00
N ASP A 23 -10.33 9.68 38.09
CA ASP A 23 -9.39 9.95 37.03
C ASP A 23 -9.95 9.25 35.80
N ASN A 24 -10.73 10.01 35.03
CA ASN A 24 -10.93 9.76 33.62
C ASN A 24 -9.56 9.96 32.99
N GLU A 25 -8.70 8.97 33.15
CA GLU A 25 -7.56 8.74 32.30
C GLU A 25 -8.17 8.68 30.91
N LYS A 26 -8.07 9.81 30.20
CA LYS A 26 -8.42 9.91 28.81
C LYS A 26 -7.46 8.93 28.16
N LYS A 27 -7.92 7.68 27.96
CA LYS A 27 -7.29 6.74 27.06
C LYS A 27 -7.14 7.51 25.78
N VAL A 28 -5.93 8.00 25.54
CA VAL A 28 -5.50 8.39 24.21
C VAL A 28 -5.73 7.12 23.44
N ASP A 29 -6.78 7.15 22.64
CA ASP A 29 -7.08 6.14 21.66
C ASP A 29 -5.89 6.17 20.71
N SER A 30 -4.82 5.46 21.09
CA SER A 30 -3.72 5.11 20.22
C SER A 30 -4.19 3.95 19.36
N THR A 31 -5.35 4.10 18.73
CA THR A 31 -5.53 3.51 17.41
C THR A 31 -4.41 4.13 16.59
N PRO A 32 -3.39 3.35 16.15
CA PRO A 32 -2.43 3.89 15.21
C PRO A 32 -3.26 4.42 14.07
N SER A 33 -3.22 5.73 13.83
CA SER A 33 -3.75 6.27 12.58
C SER A 33 -2.96 5.54 11.51
N SER A 34 -3.58 4.52 10.90
CA SER A 34 -3.05 3.77 9.79
C SER A 34 -3.13 4.71 8.59
N THR A 35 -2.34 5.79 8.63
CA THR A 35 -2.19 6.68 7.50
C THR A 35 -1.40 5.87 6.48
N VAL A 36 -2.13 5.28 5.54
CA VAL A 36 -1.56 4.62 4.38
C VAL A 36 -1.01 5.73 3.51
N GLU A 37 0.31 5.86 3.48
CA GLU A 37 0.97 6.75 2.53
C GLU A 37 0.97 6.06 1.17
N LYS A 38 0.60 6.78 0.12
CA LYS A 38 0.60 6.25 -1.24
C LYS A 38 1.74 6.87 -2.02
N ILE A 39 2.67 6.03 -2.47
CA ILE A 39 3.73 6.41 -3.41
C ILE A 39 3.26 6.03 -4.81
N THR A 40 3.30 6.98 -5.74
CA THR A 40 2.92 6.74 -7.14
C THR A 40 4.13 6.90 -8.03
N TYR A 41 4.33 5.96 -8.96
CA TYR A 41 5.27 6.07 -10.07
C TYR A 41 4.50 6.09 -11.37
N TYR A 42 4.91 6.98 -12.27
CA TYR A 42 4.25 7.19 -13.55
C TYR A 42 5.28 7.33 -14.66
N GLY A 43 4.99 6.74 -15.80
CA GLY A 43 5.73 6.95 -17.03
C GLY A 43 4.88 6.64 -18.25
N GLU A 44 5.29 7.20 -19.37
CA GLU A 44 4.66 6.99 -20.66
C GLU A 44 5.71 6.95 -21.76
N GLY A 45 5.45 6.19 -22.80
CA GLY A 45 6.08 6.39 -24.09
C GLY A 45 5.04 6.77 -25.14
N GLU A 46 5.26 6.30 -26.37
CA GLU A 46 4.48 6.69 -27.54
C GLU A 46 3.04 6.17 -27.46
N TYR A 47 2.87 4.86 -27.24
CA TYR A 47 1.56 4.20 -27.26
C TYR A 47 1.08 3.74 -25.89
N TRP A 48 1.96 3.67 -24.90
CA TRP A 48 1.61 3.12 -23.59
C TRP A 48 1.93 4.10 -22.47
N LYS A 49 1.13 4.02 -21.40
CA LYS A 49 1.49 4.58 -20.10
C LYS A 49 1.35 3.51 -19.04
N ALA A 50 2.19 3.58 -18.02
CA ALA A 50 2.12 2.70 -16.87
C ALA A 50 2.14 3.51 -15.58
N THR A 51 1.37 3.05 -14.60
CA THR A 51 1.29 3.62 -13.26
C THR A 51 1.46 2.52 -12.24
N ILE A 52 2.34 2.74 -11.28
CA ILE A 52 2.48 1.90 -10.10
C ILE A 52 2.04 2.72 -8.89
N VAL A 53 1.08 2.20 -8.13
CA VAL A 53 0.65 2.79 -6.85
C VAL A 53 1.01 1.82 -5.73
N ASN A 54 1.79 2.31 -4.77
CA ASN A 54 2.27 1.56 -3.64
C ASN A 54 1.66 2.09 -2.34
N GLY A 55 0.90 1.28 -1.62
CA GLY A 55 0.33 1.59 -0.31
C GLY A 55 1.27 1.20 0.82
N ILE A 56 1.92 2.18 1.44
CA ILE A 56 2.81 1.97 2.57
C ILE A 56 2.03 2.16 3.87
N SER A 57 1.80 1.05 4.57
CA SER A 57 1.28 1.08 5.94
C SER A 57 2.44 1.23 6.93
N LYS A 58 2.43 2.28 7.76
CA LYS A 58 3.45 2.48 8.80
C LYS A 58 3.51 1.26 9.72
N GLY A 59 4.67 0.60 9.77
CA GLY A 59 4.91 -0.59 10.61
C GLY A 59 4.68 -1.94 9.91
N SER A 60 4.32 -1.94 8.62
CA SER A 60 4.25 -3.16 7.80
C SER A 60 5.46 -3.26 6.88
N TYR A 61 6.00 -4.48 6.71
CA TYR A 61 6.98 -4.81 5.67
C TYR A 61 6.32 -5.20 4.35
N GLU A 62 5.00 -5.43 4.37
CA GLU A 62 4.20 -5.69 3.18
C GLU A 62 3.53 -4.41 2.72
N THR A 63 3.58 -4.18 1.42
CA THR A 63 2.88 -3.07 0.79
C THR A 63 2.01 -3.56 -0.34
N ASP A 64 0.79 -3.04 -0.38
CA ASP A 64 -0.12 -3.26 -1.49
C ASP A 64 0.40 -2.52 -2.72
N PHE A 65 0.51 -3.25 -3.80
CA PHE A 65 1.03 -2.77 -5.08
C PHE A 65 -0.04 -2.91 -6.14
N THR A 66 -0.34 -1.82 -6.85
CA THR A 66 -1.21 -1.84 -8.04
C THR A 66 -0.42 -1.33 -9.24
N LEU A 67 -0.26 -2.18 -10.26
CA LEU A 67 0.19 -1.77 -11.59
C LEU A 67 -1.04 -1.56 -12.48
N SER A 68 -1.07 -0.43 -13.20
CA SER A 68 -2.04 -0.15 -14.25
C SER A 68 -1.28 0.18 -15.54
N ILE A 69 -1.60 -0.52 -16.62
CA ILE A 69 -1.02 -0.28 -17.96
C ILE A 69 -2.15 0.16 -18.86
N GLU A 70 -1.95 1.29 -19.54
CA GLU A 70 -2.96 1.89 -20.38
C GLU A 70 -2.45 2.21 -21.79
N TYR A 71 -3.26 1.87 -22.79
CA TYR A 71 -3.02 2.19 -24.20
C TYR A 71 -3.49 3.61 -24.50
N LYS A 72 -2.63 4.39 -25.15
CA LYS A 72 -2.82 5.79 -25.55
C LYS A 72 -3.08 5.96 -27.05
N GLY A 73 -2.86 4.92 -27.85
CA GLY A 73 -3.09 4.95 -29.29
C GLY A 73 -4.57 4.85 -29.66
N ASP A 74 -4.85 4.60 -30.94
CA ASP A 74 -6.21 4.37 -31.40
C ASP A 74 -6.74 3.04 -30.85
N LEU A 75 -7.86 3.06 -30.13
CA LEU A 75 -8.42 1.85 -29.53
C LEU A 75 -8.74 0.77 -30.57
N GLY A 76 -8.97 1.13 -31.84
CA GLY A 76 -9.11 0.18 -32.94
C GLY A 76 -7.91 -0.76 -33.10
N ASP A 77 -6.70 -0.27 -32.83
CA ASP A 77 -5.44 -1.01 -32.95
C ASP A 77 -5.34 -2.16 -31.93
N LEU A 78 -6.07 -2.06 -30.80
CA LEU A 78 -6.08 -3.10 -29.77
C LEU A 78 -6.65 -4.43 -30.29
N LYS A 79 -7.55 -4.41 -31.29
CA LYS A 79 -8.14 -5.62 -31.89
C LYS A 79 -7.11 -6.48 -32.60
N ASP A 80 -6.07 -5.84 -33.11
CA ASP A 80 -5.03 -6.50 -33.89
C ASP A 80 -3.92 -7.03 -32.99
N ILE A 81 -3.93 -6.71 -31.69
CA ILE A 81 -2.96 -7.22 -30.71
C ILE A 81 -3.25 -8.68 -30.38
N HIS A 82 -2.39 -9.57 -30.89
CA HIS A 82 -2.46 -11.01 -30.70
C HIS A 82 -1.54 -11.51 -29.59
N GLN A 83 -0.52 -10.74 -29.24
CA GLN A 83 0.37 -11.04 -28.13
C GLN A 83 0.78 -9.74 -27.45
N ILE A 84 0.82 -9.76 -26.13
CA ILE A 84 1.31 -8.65 -25.33
C ILE A 84 2.07 -9.16 -24.12
N SER A 85 3.15 -8.47 -23.74
CA SER A 85 3.90 -8.75 -22.53
C SER A 85 4.48 -7.48 -21.93
N TYR A 86 4.72 -7.48 -20.62
CA TYR A 86 5.47 -6.42 -19.97
C TYR A 86 6.41 -6.99 -18.92
N ILE A 87 7.39 -6.18 -18.59
CA ILE A 87 8.32 -6.40 -17.50
C ILE A 87 8.68 -5.06 -16.85
N TYR A 88 8.78 -5.07 -15.52
CA TYR A 88 9.30 -3.95 -14.74
C TYR A 88 10.14 -4.47 -13.59
N LYS A 89 11.09 -3.64 -13.14
CA LYS A 89 11.95 -3.97 -11.99
C LYS A 89 11.80 -2.94 -10.90
N TYR A 90 11.25 -3.35 -9.76
CA TYR A 90 11.01 -2.51 -8.60
C TYR A 90 11.75 -3.03 -7.38
N GLY A 91 12.77 -2.30 -6.95
CA GLY A 91 13.76 -2.74 -5.98
C GLY A 91 14.49 -3.99 -6.47
N ILE A 92 14.39 -5.04 -5.66
CA ILE A 92 14.86 -6.40 -5.99
C ILE A 92 13.80 -7.27 -6.70
N ALA A 93 12.55 -6.79 -6.76
CA ALA A 93 11.46 -7.52 -7.37
C ALA A 93 11.40 -7.25 -8.89
N GLU A 94 11.02 -8.28 -9.64
CA GLU A 94 10.71 -8.20 -11.06
C GLU A 94 9.27 -8.66 -11.26
N GLY A 95 8.45 -7.81 -11.85
CA GLY A 95 7.10 -8.17 -12.27
C GLY A 95 7.08 -8.37 -13.77
N LYS A 96 6.53 -9.49 -14.24
CA LYS A 96 6.36 -9.77 -15.65
C LYS A 96 5.07 -10.53 -15.93
N ARG A 97 4.50 -10.27 -17.09
CA ARG A 97 3.33 -10.98 -17.62
C ARG A 97 3.46 -11.11 -19.13
N SER A 98 2.98 -12.20 -19.68
CA SER A 98 2.87 -12.41 -21.12
C SER A 98 1.56 -13.14 -21.41
N GLU A 99 0.85 -12.70 -22.44
CA GLU A 99 -0.46 -13.22 -22.81
C GLU A 99 -0.60 -13.29 -24.33
N ASN A 100 -1.11 -14.41 -24.83
CA ASN A 100 -1.48 -14.60 -26.23
C ASN A 100 -3.00 -14.52 -26.34
N GLY A 101 -3.51 -13.77 -27.31
CA GLY A 101 -4.94 -13.51 -27.48
C GLY A 101 -5.57 -12.86 -26.23
N PRO A 102 -5.04 -11.73 -25.75
CA PRO A 102 -5.46 -11.16 -24.47
C PRO A 102 -6.95 -10.81 -24.47
N GLU A 103 -7.72 -11.47 -23.59
CA GLU A 103 -9.20 -11.38 -23.55
C GLU A 103 -9.71 -9.99 -23.13
N GLY A 104 -8.81 -9.15 -22.59
CA GLY A 104 -9.10 -7.81 -22.09
C GLY A 104 -8.85 -6.65 -23.06
N LEU A 105 -8.24 -6.90 -24.23
CA LEU A 105 -7.92 -5.86 -25.22
C LEU A 105 -9.12 -5.44 -26.09
N SER A 106 -10.29 -5.29 -25.46
CA SER A 106 -11.46 -4.82 -26.17
C SER A 106 -11.45 -3.30 -26.26
N PRO A 107 -11.68 -2.71 -27.46
CA PRO A 107 -11.79 -1.25 -27.64
C PRO A 107 -12.99 -0.64 -26.88
N ILE A 108 -13.81 -1.48 -26.26
CA ILE A 108 -15.04 -1.11 -25.56
C ILE A 108 -14.75 -0.74 -24.09
N LYS A 109 -13.68 -1.27 -23.50
CA LYS A 109 -13.29 -0.93 -22.11
C LYS A 109 -12.06 -0.04 -22.18
N GLY A 110 -12.27 1.21 -21.76
CA GLY A 110 -11.31 2.28 -21.89
C GLY A 110 -9.93 1.89 -21.39
N ALA A 111 -8.97 1.96 -22.32
CA ALA A 111 -7.57 2.28 -22.17
C ALA A 111 -6.73 1.40 -21.21
N ILE A 112 -7.18 1.04 -20.00
CA ILE A 112 -6.46 0.15 -19.07
C ILE A 112 -6.54 -1.29 -19.56
N VAL A 113 -5.40 -1.77 -20.04
CA VAL A 113 -5.18 -3.09 -20.63
C VAL A 113 -4.81 -4.13 -19.58
N PHE A 114 -4.04 -3.72 -18.56
CA PHE A 114 -3.71 -4.58 -17.42
C PHE A 114 -3.90 -3.82 -16.12
N GLN A 115 -4.47 -4.53 -15.13
CA GLN A 115 -4.46 -4.11 -13.74
C GLN A 115 -4.09 -5.31 -12.86
N ASP A 116 -2.90 -5.26 -12.28
CA ASP A 116 -2.39 -6.29 -11.39
C ASP A 116 -2.32 -5.74 -9.97
N ASN A 117 -2.90 -6.48 -9.02
CA ASN A 117 -2.76 -6.21 -7.60
C ASN A 117 -1.87 -7.30 -6.99
N SER A 118 -0.79 -6.89 -6.33
CA SER A 118 0.15 -7.80 -5.67
C SER A 118 0.60 -7.23 -4.32
N SER A 119 1.18 -8.08 -3.48
CA SER A 119 1.91 -7.66 -2.28
C SER A 119 3.37 -8.00 -2.49
N ILE A 120 4.24 -7.01 -2.29
CA ILE A 120 5.70 -7.17 -2.40
C ILE A 120 6.29 -6.94 -1.00
N ASN A 121 7.20 -7.82 -0.60
CA ASN A 121 7.90 -7.71 0.67
C ASN A 121 8.99 -6.63 0.53
N ASN A 122 8.74 -5.48 1.14
CA ASN A 122 9.37 -4.20 0.82
C ASN A 122 10.59 -3.88 1.68
N GLY A 123 11.54 -4.81 1.78
CA GLY A 123 12.77 -4.57 2.54
C GLY A 123 13.53 -3.28 2.17
N PHE A 124 13.35 -2.72 0.96
CA PHE A 124 14.16 -1.60 0.44
C PHE A 124 13.44 -0.64 -0.53
N VAL A 125 12.11 -0.52 -0.43
CA VAL A 125 11.32 0.10 -1.52
C VAL A 125 11.27 1.63 -1.51
N ASN A 126 11.87 2.28 -0.52
CA ASN A 126 11.80 3.74 -0.37
C ASN A 126 12.87 4.55 -1.13
N GLU A 127 13.74 3.92 -1.94
CA GLU A 127 14.90 4.64 -2.53
C GLU A 127 14.95 4.66 -4.06
N GLN A 128 14.09 3.92 -4.77
CA GLN A 128 14.12 3.97 -6.22
C GLN A 128 13.43 5.21 -6.74
N THR A 129 14.20 6.09 -7.38
CA THR A 129 13.67 7.29 -8.06
C THR A 129 13.08 6.98 -9.43
N VAL A 130 13.49 5.85 -10.03
CA VAL A 130 13.17 5.45 -11.39
C VAL A 130 12.97 3.94 -11.48
N ILE A 131 11.90 3.52 -12.17
CA ILE A 131 11.56 2.12 -12.43
C ILE A 131 11.63 1.90 -13.96
N PRO A 132 12.55 1.07 -14.47
CA PRO A 132 12.54 0.72 -15.89
C PRO A 132 11.31 -0.14 -16.20
N PHE A 133 10.63 0.21 -17.29
CA PHE A 133 9.43 -0.46 -17.75
C PHE A 133 9.57 -0.77 -19.24
N LYS A 134 9.22 -2.00 -19.61
CA LYS A 134 9.21 -2.47 -21.00
C LYS A 134 7.88 -3.15 -21.30
N ILE A 135 7.31 -2.83 -22.46
CA ILE A 135 6.11 -3.47 -23.00
C ILE A 135 6.36 -3.89 -24.44
N GLU A 136 5.91 -5.09 -24.78
CA GLU A 136 6.05 -5.67 -26.11
C GLU A 136 4.68 -6.14 -26.61
N TRP A 137 4.34 -5.84 -27.86
CA TRP A 137 3.09 -6.28 -28.49
C TRP A 137 3.27 -6.45 -29.99
N ASN A 138 2.81 -7.56 -30.57
CA ASN A 138 2.91 -7.82 -32.02
C ASN A 138 4.26 -7.39 -32.65
N GLU A 139 5.39 -7.80 -32.07
CA GLU A 139 6.76 -7.44 -32.50
C GLU A 139 7.19 -5.98 -32.25
N LYS A 140 6.30 -5.10 -31.79
CA LYS A 140 6.65 -3.76 -31.32
C LYS A 140 7.15 -3.82 -29.88
N VAL A 141 8.06 -2.90 -29.56
CA VAL A 141 8.67 -2.76 -28.24
C VAL A 141 8.68 -1.29 -27.87
N GLU A 142 8.30 -1.00 -26.63
CA GLU A 142 8.40 0.32 -26.04
C GLU A 142 9.05 0.20 -24.65
N GLU A 143 10.07 1.04 -24.43
CA GLU A 143 10.81 1.10 -23.17
C GLU A 143 10.75 2.53 -22.64
N PHE A 144 10.37 2.68 -21.37
CA PHE A 144 10.30 3.97 -20.70
C PHE A 144 10.52 3.83 -19.19
N GLU A 145 10.69 4.97 -18.54
CA GLU A 145 10.97 5.06 -17.11
C GLU A 145 9.74 5.54 -16.35
N LEU A 146 9.37 4.84 -15.29
CA LEU A 146 8.37 5.33 -14.33
C LEU A 146 9.09 6.12 -13.25
N LYS A 147 8.68 7.37 -13.06
CA LYS A 147 9.29 8.30 -12.11
C LYS A 147 8.31 8.58 -10.99
N TYR A 148 8.85 8.84 -9.80
CA TYR A 148 8.05 9.26 -8.66
C TYR A 148 7.18 10.47 -9.03
N SER A 149 5.88 10.34 -8.81
CA SER A 149 4.88 11.39 -8.98
C SER A 149 4.27 11.69 -7.62
N LYS A 150 4.36 12.95 -7.21
CA LYS A 150 3.84 13.44 -5.93
C LYS A 150 2.34 13.72 -6.00
#